data_AF-T1F0Y2-F1
#
_entry.id   AF-T1F0Y2-F1
#
_cell.length_a   1.000
_cell.length_b   1.000
_cell.length_c   1.000
_cell.angle_alpha   90.00
_cell.angle_beta   90.00
_cell.angle_gamma   90.00
#
_symmetry.space_group_name_H-M   'P 1'
#
loop_
_entity.id
_entity.type
_entity.pdbx_description
1 polymer ?
#
loop_
_entity_poly.entity_id
_entity_poly.type
_entity_poly.pdbx_seq_one_letter_code
_entity_poly.pdbx_strand_id
1 'polypeptide(L)'
;MAFTIRRTPFTPRPDGFIDQAFLEDLSNRIGDDWIRLADYLNVRRIRIQALNIDRANKNPAMDVLMTWIKRMPRSANKLSILMEALSSCGRRDLSNMLMERRNDERKKSPLYSKEARLERAIRTISAYSHLIYDWHLLCQRLNISDDVIQSLQNRYNNTSNRCHRAITYWAEMSGGGCSDDVGDEVISLKKITTDEKAN
;
A
#
# COMPACT_ATOMS: atom_id res chain seq x y z
N MET A 1 -15.12 6.43 -46.57
CA MET A 1 -15.30 5.25 -45.69
C MET A 1 -14.56 5.51 -44.39
N ALA A 2 -15.26 5.76 -43.29
CA ALA A 2 -14.66 6.03 -41.98
C ALA A 2 -14.57 4.72 -41.19
N PHE A 3 -13.36 4.22 -40.95
CA PHE A 3 -13.14 3.10 -40.05
C PHE A 3 -13.15 3.60 -38.61
N THR A 4 -14.26 3.39 -37.91
CA THR A 4 -14.38 3.66 -36.48
C THR A 4 -13.52 2.63 -35.73
N ILE A 5 -12.31 3.02 -35.33
CA ILE A 5 -11.48 2.21 -34.43
C ILE A 5 -12.22 2.16 -33.09
N ARG A 6 -12.87 1.02 -32.82
CA ARG A 6 -13.45 0.73 -31.51
C ARG A 6 -12.31 0.66 -30.51
N ARG A 7 -12.09 1.74 -29.75
CA ARG A 7 -11.20 1.74 -28.58
C ARG A 7 -11.88 0.84 -27.55
N THR A 8 -11.39 -0.38 -27.39
CA THR A 8 -11.81 -1.26 -26.31
C THR A 8 -11.51 -0.57 -24.98
N PRO A 9 -12.44 -0.55 -24.01
CA PRO A 9 -12.16 -0.05 -22.68
C PRO A 9 -11.07 -0.94 -22.09
N PHE A 10 -9.87 -0.38 -22.00
CA PHE A 10 -8.71 -1.08 -21.50
C PHE A 10 -8.67 -0.88 -19.99
N THR A 11 -8.72 -1.98 -19.25
CA THR A 11 -8.44 -2.02 -17.83
C THR A 11 -6.98 -2.47 -17.66
N PRO A 12 -6.02 -1.58 -17.39
CA PRO A 12 -4.71 -2.02 -16.91
C PRO A 12 -4.99 -2.80 -15.64
N ARG A 13 -4.55 -4.07 -15.63
CA ARG A 13 -4.56 -4.81 -14.38
C ARG A 13 -3.54 -4.15 -13.46
N PRO A 14 -3.95 -3.82 -12.23
CA PRO A 14 -3.13 -3.09 -11.28
C PRO A 14 -1.91 -3.94 -10.96
N ASP A 15 -0.80 -3.67 -11.63
CA ASP A 15 0.51 -4.15 -11.20
C ASP A 15 0.96 -3.21 -10.08
N GLY A 16 0.21 -3.30 -8.97
CA GLY A 16 0.38 -2.69 -7.64
C GLY A 16 0.46 -1.17 -7.50
N PHE A 17 0.91 -0.45 -8.51
CA PHE A 17 1.28 0.97 -8.37
C PHE A 17 0.97 1.85 -9.58
N ILE A 18 0.98 1.26 -10.79
CA ILE A 18 0.68 2.00 -12.03
C ILE A 18 -0.72 1.60 -12.51
N ASP A 19 -1.72 2.24 -11.93
CA ASP A 19 -3.13 2.05 -12.27
C ASP A 19 -3.56 2.94 -13.44
N GLN A 20 -4.71 2.63 -14.06
CA GLN A 20 -5.28 3.44 -15.14
C GLN A 20 -5.45 4.90 -14.71
N ALA A 21 -6.05 5.10 -13.54
CA ALA A 21 -6.33 6.43 -13.01
C ALA A 21 -5.02 7.21 -12.77
N PHE A 22 -3.96 6.50 -12.35
CA PHE A 22 -2.63 7.10 -12.19
C PHE A 22 -2.06 7.55 -13.54
N LEU A 23 -2.17 6.72 -14.57
CA LEU A 23 -1.69 7.06 -15.91
C LEU A 23 -2.49 8.19 -16.54
N GLU A 24 -3.79 8.24 -16.31
CA GLU A 24 -4.65 9.33 -16.78
C GLU A 24 -4.26 10.66 -16.12
N ASP A 25 -4.13 10.70 -14.79
CA ASP A 25 -3.67 11.91 -14.08
C ASP A 25 -2.27 12.34 -14.55
N LEU A 26 -1.33 11.38 -14.68
CA LEU A 26 0.01 11.66 -15.17
C LEU A 26 0.01 12.19 -16.61
N SER A 27 -0.78 11.59 -17.50
CA SER A 27 -0.88 12.00 -18.90
C SER A 27 -1.41 13.42 -19.06
N ASN A 28 -2.40 13.80 -18.24
CA ASN A 28 -2.94 15.16 -18.23
C ASN A 28 -1.90 16.18 -17.75
N ARG A 29 -1.05 15.79 -16.79
CA ARG A 29 0.02 16.65 -16.26
C ARG A 29 1.23 16.77 -17.19
N ILE A 30 1.51 15.73 -17.98
CA ILE A 30 2.58 15.77 -19.00
C ILE A 30 2.23 16.79 -20.09
N GLY A 31 0.96 16.88 -20.50
CA GLY A 31 0.54 17.82 -21.54
C GLY A 31 1.32 17.58 -22.84
N ASP A 32 1.87 18.65 -23.42
CA ASP A 32 2.57 18.62 -24.72
C ASP A 32 4.00 18.06 -24.69
N ASP A 33 4.58 17.83 -23.50
CA ASP A 33 5.94 17.26 -23.36
C ASP A 33 6.01 15.75 -23.68
N TRP A 34 4.88 15.15 -24.06
CA TRP A 34 4.76 13.72 -24.32
C TRP A 34 5.70 13.21 -25.41
N ILE A 35 6.07 14.04 -26.40
CA ILE A 35 7.00 13.67 -27.47
C ILE A 35 8.40 13.44 -26.90
N ARG A 36 8.87 14.34 -26.02
CA ARG A 36 10.18 14.22 -25.36
C ARG A 36 10.17 13.00 -24.45
N LEU A 37 9.10 12.83 -23.67
CA LEU A 37 8.94 11.65 -22.81
C LEU A 37 8.94 10.35 -23.62
N ALA A 38 8.27 10.31 -24.78
CA ALA A 38 8.23 9.14 -25.64
C ALA A 38 9.62 8.72 -26.14
N ASP A 39 10.49 9.70 -26.43
CA ASP A 39 11.88 9.45 -26.83
C ASP A 39 12.69 8.83 -25.69
N TYR A 40 12.59 9.39 -24.47
CA TYR A 40 13.24 8.83 -23.27
C TYR A 40 12.69 7.45 -22.84
N LEU A 41 11.41 7.18 -23.10
CA LEU A 41 10.79 5.87 -22.89
C LEU A 41 11.06 4.87 -24.03
N ASN A 42 11.88 5.26 -25.02
CA ASN A 42 12.26 4.46 -26.18
C ASN A 42 11.04 3.91 -26.96
N VAL A 43 10.01 4.76 -27.11
CA VAL A 43 8.86 4.50 -27.98
C VAL A 43 9.30 4.72 -29.43
N ARG A 44 8.96 3.78 -30.31
CA ARG A 44 9.40 3.83 -31.72
C ARG A 44 8.95 5.14 -32.38
N ARG A 45 9.85 5.80 -33.11
CA ARG A 45 9.56 7.06 -33.84
C ARG A 45 8.32 6.98 -34.74
N ILE A 46 8.13 5.86 -35.43
CA ILE A 46 6.93 5.62 -36.27
C ILE A 46 5.64 5.73 -35.44
N ARG A 47 5.64 5.23 -34.20
CA ARG A 47 4.48 5.31 -33.31
C ARG A 47 4.25 6.74 -32.82
N ILE A 48 5.32 7.48 -32.51
CA ILE A 48 5.25 8.89 -32.11
C ILE A 48 4.65 9.73 -33.25
N GLN A 49 5.12 9.54 -34.48
CA GLN A 49 4.58 10.22 -35.66
C GLN A 49 3.11 9.90 -35.90
N ALA A 50 2.70 8.62 -35.79
CA ALA A 50 1.31 8.22 -35.93
C ALA A 50 0.40 8.90 -34.89
N LEU A 51 0.87 9.05 -33.64
CA LEU A 51 0.12 9.76 -32.59
C LEU A 51 0.09 11.27 -32.82
N ASN A 52 1.14 11.85 -33.39
CA ASN A 52 1.21 13.28 -33.68
C ASN A 52 0.29 13.72 -34.83
N ILE A 53 0.08 12.84 -35.81
CA ILE A 53 -0.77 13.12 -36.98
C ILE A 53 -2.26 12.86 -36.66
N ASP A 54 -2.55 12.02 -35.66
CA ASP A 54 -3.92 11.70 -35.25
C ASP A 54 -4.59 12.87 -34.52
N ARG A 55 -5.21 13.77 -35.30
CA ARG A 55 -5.97 14.93 -34.80
C ARG A 55 -7.19 14.56 -33.95
N ALA A 56 -7.66 13.32 -34.03
CA ALA A 56 -8.75 12.84 -33.17
C ALA A 56 -8.25 12.41 -31.78
N ASN A 57 -6.92 12.33 -31.59
CA ASN A 57 -6.35 11.93 -30.33
C ASN A 57 -6.32 13.08 -29.32
N LYS A 58 -7.24 13.01 -28.35
CA LYS A 58 -7.34 13.99 -27.27
C LYS A 58 -6.24 13.85 -26.21
N ASN A 59 -5.54 12.72 -26.16
CA ASN A 59 -4.50 12.47 -25.14
C ASN A 59 -3.38 11.54 -25.67
N PRO A 60 -2.46 12.07 -26.48
CA PRO A 60 -1.34 11.30 -27.01
C PRO A 60 -0.36 10.85 -25.90
N ALA A 61 -0.27 11.59 -24.80
CA ALA A 61 0.55 11.22 -23.64
C ALA A 61 0.09 9.88 -23.03
N MET A 62 -1.22 9.69 -22.88
CA MET A 62 -1.79 8.45 -22.39
C MET A 62 -1.46 7.27 -23.30
N ASP A 63 -1.57 7.45 -24.61
CA ASP A 63 -1.26 6.40 -25.58
C ASP A 63 0.23 6.04 -25.59
N VAL A 64 1.13 7.01 -25.38
CA VAL A 64 2.58 6.78 -25.22
C VAL A 64 2.86 5.94 -23.97
N LEU A 65 2.33 6.37 -22.81
CA LEU A 65 2.51 5.67 -21.55
C LEU A 65 1.98 4.23 -21.62
N MET A 66 0.82 4.05 -22.23
CA MET A 66 0.20 2.76 -22.45
C MET A 66 0.99 1.87 -23.40
N THR A 67 1.51 2.44 -24.48
CA THR A 67 2.38 1.72 -25.43
C THR A 67 3.66 1.26 -24.73
N TRP A 68 4.25 2.12 -23.90
CA TRP A 68 5.43 1.79 -23.13
C TRP A 68 5.14 0.68 -22.11
N ILE A 69 4.11 0.81 -21.27
CA ILE A 69 3.75 -0.20 -20.26
C ILE A 69 3.51 -1.58 -20.87
N LYS A 70 2.81 -1.65 -22.00
CA LYS A 70 2.53 -2.92 -22.70
C LYS A 70 3.79 -3.63 -23.20
N ARG A 71 4.87 -2.89 -23.46
CA ARG A 71 6.16 -3.44 -23.93
C ARG A 71 7.06 -3.87 -22.77
N MET A 72 6.82 -3.38 -21.56
CA MET A 72 7.69 -3.65 -20.42
C MET A 72 7.43 -5.04 -19.83
N PRO A 73 8.49 -5.81 -19.47
CA PRO A 73 8.32 -7.07 -18.78
C PRO A 73 7.72 -6.85 -17.39
N ARG A 74 7.02 -7.86 -16.86
CA ARG A 74 6.36 -7.78 -15.54
C ARG A 74 7.34 -7.52 -14.40
N SER A 75 8.56 -8.05 -14.50
CA SER A 75 9.62 -7.87 -13.50
C SER A 75 10.32 -6.51 -13.56
N ALA A 76 10.04 -5.68 -14.57
CA ALA A 76 10.68 -4.37 -14.66
C ALA A 76 10.21 -3.44 -13.54
N ASN A 77 11.15 -2.66 -13.00
CA ASN A 77 10.84 -1.57 -12.08
C ASN A 77 10.30 -0.37 -12.87
N LYS A 78 9.05 -0.49 -13.35
CA LYS A 78 8.39 0.48 -14.23
C LYS A 78 8.44 1.90 -13.63
N LEU A 79 8.22 2.03 -12.33
CA LEU A 79 8.29 3.34 -11.66
C LEU A 79 9.64 4.01 -11.75
N SER A 80 10.72 3.28 -11.47
CA SER A 80 12.06 3.86 -11.46
C SER A 80 12.44 4.34 -12.86
N ILE A 81 12.10 3.55 -13.88
CA ILE A 81 12.33 3.89 -15.29
C ILE A 81 11.50 5.12 -15.69
N LEU A 82 10.25 5.20 -15.25
CA LEU A 82 9.38 6.34 -15.54
C LEU A 82 9.86 7.62 -14.84
N MET A 83 10.30 7.53 -13.59
CA MET A 83 10.87 8.65 -12.83
C MET A 83 12.14 9.19 -13.49
N GLU A 84 13.01 8.30 -13.96
CA GLU A 84 14.24 8.67 -14.67
C GLU A 84 13.94 9.34 -16.02
N ALA A 85 13.00 8.78 -16.79
CA ALA A 85 12.57 9.36 -18.05
C ALA A 85 11.94 10.75 -17.87
N LEU A 86 11.11 10.95 -16.84
CA LEU A 86 10.51 12.26 -16.52
C LEU A 86 11.55 13.28 -16.05
N SER A 87 12.51 12.86 -15.24
CA SER A 87 13.64 13.72 -14.83
C SER A 87 14.47 14.17 -16.04
N SER A 88 14.73 13.23 -16.97
CA SER A 88 15.50 13.47 -18.19
C SER A 88 14.75 14.31 -19.22
N CYS A 89 13.42 14.23 -19.26
CA CYS A 89 12.60 15.08 -20.14
C CYS A 89 12.40 16.52 -19.61
N GLY A 90 12.99 16.85 -18.46
CA GLY A 90 12.89 18.17 -17.82
C GLY A 90 11.71 18.32 -16.86
N ARG A 91 10.92 17.26 -16.66
CA ARG A 91 9.75 17.24 -15.77
C ARG A 91 10.09 16.63 -14.40
N ARG A 92 11.06 17.25 -13.73
CA ARG A 92 11.49 16.88 -12.37
C ARG A 92 10.37 17.03 -11.34
N ASP A 93 9.44 17.95 -11.59
CA ASP A 93 8.20 18.12 -10.82
C ASP A 93 7.41 16.80 -10.74
N LEU A 94 7.18 16.16 -11.90
CA LEU A 94 6.45 14.90 -11.98
C LEU A 94 7.24 13.73 -11.40
N SER A 95 8.56 13.72 -11.60
CA SER A 95 9.45 12.71 -11.01
C SER A 95 9.46 12.76 -9.48
N ASN A 96 9.50 13.98 -8.91
CA ASN A 96 9.43 14.17 -7.45
C ASN A 96 8.06 13.77 -6.88
N MET A 97 6.97 14.13 -7.56
CA MET A 97 5.62 13.70 -7.18
C MET A 97 5.49 12.17 -7.15
N LEU A 98 6.07 11.48 -8.15
CA LEU A 98 6.17 10.02 -8.19
C LEU A 98 6.97 9.46 -7.00
N MET A 99 8.09 10.09 -6.65
CA MET A 99 8.92 9.70 -5.52
C MET A 99 8.19 9.85 -4.18
N GLU A 100 7.48 10.96 -3.99
CA GLU A 100 6.70 11.24 -2.79
C GLU A 100 5.58 10.21 -2.63
N ARG A 101 4.81 9.96 -3.70
CA ARG A 101 3.76 8.93 -3.68
C ARG A 101 4.32 7.53 -3.39
N ARG A 102 5.50 7.20 -3.94
CA ARG A 102 6.19 5.93 -3.64
C ARG A 102 6.56 5.84 -2.15
N ASN A 103 7.05 6.93 -1.59
CA ASN A 103 7.40 6.99 -0.18
C ASN A 103 6.17 6.87 0.71
N ASP A 104 5.03 7.46 0.32
CA ASP A 104 3.78 7.36 1.07
C ASP A 104 3.22 5.94 1.06
N GLU A 105 3.20 5.26 -0.09
CA GLU A 105 2.82 3.84 -0.13
C GLU A 105 3.78 2.96 0.67
N ARG A 106 5.08 3.28 0.63
CA ARG A 106 6.08 2.59 1.46
C ARG A 106 5.90 2.86 2.95
N LYS A 107 5.44 4.03 3.36
CA LYS A 107 5.10 4.36 4.76
C LYS A 107 3.78 3.72 5.19
N LYS A 108 2.81 3.60 4.28
CA LYS A 108 1.56 2.88 4.51
C LYS A 108 1.81 1.39 4.72
N SER A 109 2.70 0.75 3.95
CA SER A 109 2.98 -0.68 4.05
C SER A 109 3.28 -1.21 5.48
N PRO A 110 4.21 -0.62 6.27
CA PRO A 110 4.45 -1.04 7.65
C PRO A 110 3.29 -0.69 8.57
N LEU A 111 2.57 0.41 8.33
CA LEU A 111 1.38 0.78 9.12
C LEU A 111 0.22 -0.19 8.90
N TYR A 112 -0.11 -0.51 7.64
CA TYR A 112 -1.10 -1.54 7.29
C TYR A 112 -0.68 -2.91 7.81
N SER A 113 0.61 -3.23 7.82
CA SER A 113 1.11 -4.50 8.35
C SER A 113 0.96 -4.56 9.88
N LYS A 114 1.29 -3.48 10.59
CA LYS A 114 1.06 -3.36 12.05
C LYS A 114 -0.44 -3.44 12.36
N GLU A 115 -1.25 -2.66 11.68
CA GLU A 115 -2.71 -2.63 11.86
C GLU A 115 -3.35 -3.99 11.56
N ALA A 116 -2.99 -4.65 10.46
CA ALA A 116 -3.50 -5.98 10.14
C ALA A 116 -3.07 -7.05 11.17
N ARG A 117 -1.94 -6.86 11.85
CA ARG A 117 -1.49 -7.74 12.94
C ARG A 117 -2.28 -7.49 14.22
N LEU A 118 -2.52 -6.23 14.56
CA LEU A 118 -3.41 -5.81 15.64
C LEU A 118 -4.82 -6.39 15.45
N GLU A 119 -5.41 -6.20 14.27
CA GLU A 119 -6.73 -6.75 13.94
C GLU A 119 -6.78 -8.27 14.06
N ARG A 120 -5.71 -8.96 13.60
CA ARG A 120 -5.61 -10.41 13.72
C ARG A 120 -5.48 -10.84 15.18
N ALA A 121 -4.68 -10.16 16.00
CA ALA A 121 -4.52 -10.44 17.42
C ALA A 121 -5.84 -10.23 18.18
N ILE A 122 -6.51 -9.11 17.95
CA ILE A 122 -7.82 -8.78 18.52
C ILE A 122 -8.85 -9.84 18.16
N ARG A 123 -8.99 -10.17 16.86
CA ARG A 123 -9.94 -11.19 16.41
C ARG A 123 -9.68 -12.56 17.03
N THR A 124 -8.39 -12.89 17.20
CA THR A 124 -7.96 -14.15 17.81
C THR A 124 -8.36 -14.20 19.28
N ILE A 125 -8.08 -13.14 20.04
CA ILE A 125 -8.44 -13.04 21.47
C ILE A 125 -9.95 -13.00 21.66
N SER A 126 -10.68 -12.27 20.82
CA SER A 126 -12.15 -12.25 20.84
C SER A 126 -12.78 -13.61 20.51
N ALA A 127 -12.06 -14.52 19.84
CA ALA A 127 -12.51 -15.89 19.60
C ALA A 127 -12.26 -16.83 20.80
N TYR A 128 -11.40 -16.44 21.75
CA TYR A 128 -11.05 -17.24 22.92
C TYR A 128 -11.72 -16.68 24.17
N SER A 129 -12.82 -17.31 24.57
CA SER A 129 -13.63 -16.86 25.73
C SER A 129 -12.84 -16.79 27.04
N HIS A 130 -11.93 -17.72 27.30
CA HIS A 130 -11.10 -17.75 28.52
C HIS A 130 -10.16 -16.53 28.63
N LEU A 131 -9.54 -16.10 27.52
CA LEU A 131 -8.71 -14.89 27.48
C LEU A 131 -9.52 -13.60 27.65
N ILE A 132 -10.82 -13.62 27.31
CA ILE A 132 -11.72 -12.50 27.59
C ILE A 132 -12.01 -12.42 29.08
N TYR A 133 -12.13 -13.55 29.79
CA TYR A 133 -12.36 -13.54 31.24
C TYR A 133 -11.08 -13.22 32.02
N ASP A 134 -9.91 -13.69 31.56
CA ASP A 134 -8.62 -13.49 32.21
C ASP A 134 -7.77 -12.38 31.56
N TRP A 135 -8.39 -11.24 31.27
CA TRP A 135 -7.73 -10.10 30.63
C TRP A 135 -6.56 -9.51 31.45
N HIS A 136 -6.53 -9.71 32.77
CA HIS A 136 -5.39 -9.32 33.61
C HIS A 136 -4.12 -10.10 33.28
N LEU A 137 -4.26 -11.41 33.01
CA LEU A 137 -3.13 -12.25 32.58
C LEU A 137 -2.59 -11.78 31.23
N LEU A 138 -3.48 -11.37 30.32
CA LEU A 138 -3.11 -10.77 29.05
C LEU A 138 -2.31 -9.46 29.27
N CYS A 139 -2.78 -8.56 30.14
CA CYS A 139 -2.08 -7.30 30.42
C CYS A 139 -0.71 -7.51 31.08
N GLN A 140 -0.61 -8.46 32.01
CA GLN A 140 0.65 -8.82 32.67
C GLN A 140 1.66 -9.39 31.66
N ARG A 141 1.19 -10.19 30.70
CA ARG A 141 2.04 -10.78 29.65
C ARG A 141 2.47 -9.77 28.60
N LEU A 142 1.64 -8.79 28.29
CA LEU A 142 1.98 -7.65 27.45
C LEU A 142 2.87 -6.62 28.18
N ASN A 143 3.26 -6.89 29.44
CA ASN A 143 4.05 -6.00 30.30
C ASN A 143 3.45 -4.59 30.41
N ILE A 144 2.13 -4.51 30.42
CA ILE A 144 1.39 -3.25 30.61
C ILE A 144 1.41 -2.94 32.11
N SER A 145 1.79 -1.71 32.45
CA SER A 145 1.84 -1.25 33.85
C SER A 145 0.49 -1.39 34.56
N ASP A 146 0.52 -1.80 35.83
CA ASP A 146 -0.66 -1.97 36.68
C ASP A 146 -1.49 -0.68 36.81
N ASP A 147 -0.87 0.49 36.73
CA ASP A 147 -1.58 1.78 36.72
C ASP A 147 -2.51 1.89 35.51
N VAL A 148 -2.06 1.40 34.35
CA VAL A 148 -2.84 1.39 33.12
C VAL A 148 -3.95 0.36 33.22
N ILE A 149 -3.67 -0.82 33.78
CA ILE A 149 -4.67 -1.87 34.03
C ILE A 149 -5.79 -1.32 34.91
N GLN A 150 -5.46 -0.65 36.01
CA GLN A 150 -6.43 -0.01 36.90
C GLN A 150 -7.26 1.05 36.16
N SER A 151 -6.62 1.86 35.31
CA SER A 151 -7.31 2.88 34.51
C SER A 151 -8.29 2.27 33.50
N LEU A 152 -7.92 1.15 32.86
CA LEU A 152 -8.76 0.43 31.91
C LEU A 152 -9.93 -0.26 32.60
N GLN A 153 -9.70 -0.82 33.80
CA GLN A 153 -10.74 -1.44 34.61
C GLN A 153 -11.81 -0.44 35.05
N ASN A 154 -11.39 0.76 35.45
CA ASN A 154 -12.30 1.83 35.87
C ASN A 154 -13.06 2.47 34.69
N ARG A 155 -12.46 2.51 33.50
CA ARG A 155 -13.00 3.21 32.34
C ARG A 155 -13.92 2.35 31.46
N TYR A 156 -13.71 1.03 31.45
CA TYR A 156 -14.47 0.11 30.59
C TYR A 156 -15.15 -0.97 31.43
N ASN A 157 -16.45 -1.18 31.21
CA ASN A 157 -17.26 -2.19 31.91
C ASN A 157 -17.18 -3.58 31.27
N ASN A 158 -16.92 -3.65 29.96
CA ASN A 158 -16.88 -4.89 29.20
C ASN A 158 -15.43 -5.38 29.05
N THR A 159 -15.18 -6.63 29.42
CA THR A 159 -13.85 -7.26 29.34
C THR A 159 -13.31 -7.34 27.93
N SER A 160 -14.18 -7.49 26.92
CA SER A 160 -13.79 -7.43 25.50
C SER A 160 -13.20 -6.06 25.13
N ASN A 161 -13.81 -4.97 25.62
CA ASN A 161 -13.32 -3.61 25.38
C ASN A 161 -12.02 -3.33 26.14
N ARG A 162 -11.85 -3.92 27.34
CA ARG A 162 -10.59 -3.85 28.10
C ARG A 162 -9.46 -4.55 27.34
N CYS A 163 -9.67 -5.76 26.84
CA CYS A 163 -8.70 -6.48 26.02
C CYS A 163 -8.34 -5.69 24.76
N HIS A 164 -9.35 -5.19 24.05
CA HIS A 164 -9.15 -4.41 22.83
C HIS A 164 -8.26 -3.19 23.11
N ARG A 165 -8.58 -2.41 24.15
CA ARG A 165 -7.82 -1.20 24.48
C ARG A 165 -6.43 -1.50 25.04
N ALA A 166 -6.25 -2.57 25.80
CA ALA A 166 -4.95 -3.02 26.29
C ALA A 166 -4.00 -3.34 25.13
N ILE A 167 -4.48 -4.03 24.09
CA ILE A 167 -3.68 -4.37 22.90
C ILE A 167 -3.37 -3.11 22.07
N THR A 168 -4.35 -2.22 21.90
CA THR A 168 -4.10 -0.95 21.20
C THR A 168 -3.07 -0.10 21.95
N TYR A 169 -3.16 -0.03 23.29
CA TYR A 169 -2.22 0.71 24.12
C TYR A 169 -0.80 0.11 24.08
N TRP A 170 -0.70 -1.21 24.17
CA TRP A 170 0.57 -1.93 24.00
C TRP A 170 1.19 -1.65 22.63
N ALA A 171 0.38 -1.62 21.56
CA ALA A 171 0.89 -1.30 20.22
C ALA A 171 1.27 0.17 20.05
N GLU A 172 0.56 1.10 20.69
CA GLU A 172 0.93 2.52 20.74
C GLU A 172 2.29 2.70 21.46
N MET A 173 2.53 1.98 22.56
CA MET A 173 3.80 1.97 23.30
C MET A 173 4.93 1.30 22.52
N SER A 174 4.65 0.15 21.89
CA SER A 174 5.62 -0.60 21.08
C SER A 174 5.93 0.09 19.75
N GLY A 175 5.08 1.03 19.32
CA GLY A 175 5.22 1.82 18.10
C GLY A 175 6.46 2.72 18.03
N GLY A 176 7.17 2.93 19.14
CA GLY A 176 8.40 3.73 19.23
C GLY A 176 9.72 2.94 19.10
N GLY A 177 9.69 1.61 19.11
CA GLY A 177 10.89 0.76 19.12
C GLY A 177 10.95 -0.20 17.94
N CYS A 178 12.05 -0.16 17.21
CA CYS A 178 12.36 -1.09 16.13
C CYS A 178 12.59 -2.49 16.72
N SER A 179 11.69 -3.46 16.51
CA SER A 179 12.04 -4.89 16.52
C SER A 179 10.92 -5.71 15.89
N ASP A 180 11.31 -6.73 15.12
CA ASP A 180 10.47 -7.72 14.45
C ASP A 180 9.72 -8.67 15.44
N ASP A 181 9.84 -8.45 16.75
CA ASP A 181 9.33 -9.28 17.86
C ASP A 181 7.81 -9.47 17.95
N VAL A 182 7.01 -8.58 17.35
CA VAL A 182 5.53 -8.66 17.42
C VAL A 182 5.01 -9.95 16.77
N GLY A 183 5.83 -10.64 15.97
CA GLY A 183 5.44 -11.81 15.18
C GLY A 183 5.52 -13.04 16.05
N ASP A 184 6.64 -13.12 16.74
CA ASP A 184 6.98 -14.18 17.66
C ASP A 184 6.13 -14.09 18.93
N GLU A 185 5.73 -12.90 19.41
CA GLU A 185 4.80 -12.79 20.54
C GLU A 185 3.38 -13.26 20.23
N VAL A 186 2.83 -12.90 19.05
CA VAL A 186 1.48 -13.38 18.65
C VAL A 186 1.50 -14.88 18.32
N ILE A 187 2.59 -15.39 17.75
CA ILE A 187 2.80 -16.83 17.55
C ILE A 187 2.98 -17.56 18.89
N SER A 188 3.64 -16.93 19.87
CA SER A 188 3.80 -17.46 21.22
C SER A 188 2.46 -17.53 21.96
N LEU A 189 1.60 -16.51 21.82
CA LEU A 189 0.23 -16.55 22.35
C LEU A 189 -0.61 -17.66 21.70
N LYS A 190 -0.39 -17.97 20.42
CA LYS A 190 -1.02 -19.10 19.72
C LYS A 190 -0.51 -20.47 20.20
N LYS A 191 0.77 -20.59 20.55
CA LYS A 191 1.37 -21.84 21.09
C LYS A 191 0.85 -22.15 22.49
N ILE A 192 0.81 -21.16 23.38
CA ILE A 192 0.36 -21.34 24.77
C ILE A 192 -1.11 -21.77 24.84
N THR A 193 -1.97 -21.24 23.97
CA THR A 193 -3.40 -21.63 23.89
C THR A 193 -3.65 -22.98 23.24
N THR A 194 -2.66 -23.58 22.57
CA THR A 194 -2.75 -24.94 22.04
C THR A 194 -2.26 -25.99 23.04
N ASP A 195 -1.32 -25.63 23.92
CA ASP A 195 -0.86 -26.52 25.00
C ASP A 195 -1.92 -26.70 26.11
N GLU A 196 -2.77 -25.71 26.39
CA GLU A 196 -3.92 -25.86 27.31
C GLU A 196 -5.05 -26.77 26.80
N LYS A 197 -5.04 -27.16 25.51
CA LYS A 197 -5.99 -28.15 24.96
C LYS A 197 -5.46 -29.59 24.98
N ALA A 198 -4.21 -29.79 25.38
CA ALA A 198 -3.55 -31.10 25.40
C ALA A 198 -3.44 -31.73 26.80
N ASN A 199 -4.00 -31.08 27.83
CA ASN A 199 -4.08 -31.55 29.21
C ASN A 199 -5.51 -31.40 29.75
#